data_AF-A0A8I0J9X6-F1
#
_entry.id   AF-A0A8I0J9X6-F1
#
_cell.length_a   1.000
_cell.length_b   1.000
_cell.length_c   1.000
_cell.angle_alpha   90.00
_cell.angle_beta   90.00
_cell.angle_gamma   90.00
#
_symmetry.space_group_name_H-M   'P 1'
#
loop_
_entity.id
_entity.type
_entity.pdbx_description
1 polymer ?
#
loop_
_entity_poly.entity_id
_entity_poly.type
_entity_poly.pdbx_seq_one_letter_code
_entity_poly.pdbx_strand_id
1 'polypeptide(L)'
;MRSFLADDLHELMRRPWPLRERSLNELQPRELGLDSDAVALWIEFYNEVESQCGKDGQFADLCGFGEKAGEIACRLAGIFALIGNPLAQVIGADVMLSAIRLMEWYLAENVRVRGWAASARIIADKPGKADAAYRFDQAAQKLLDWARKQTSGAEFETTRKFLMKYGPVETRQAANLGIALNCLRDAGYIIDPPEPPPGQTRSRRIKFNLR
;
A
#
# COMPACT_ATOMS: atom_id res chain seq x y z
N MET A 1 3.73 1.94 30.19
CA MET A 1 3.47 2.61 28.89
C MET A 1 2.08 2.25 28.32
N ARG A 2 1.02 2.21 29.16
CA ARG A 2 -0.33 1.73 28.77
C ARG A 2 -1.49 2.65 29.18
N SER A 3 -1.26 3.86 29.71
CA SER A 3 -2.34 4.80 30.08
C SER A 3 -2.30 6.14 29.34
N PHE A 4 -1.36 6.37 28.42
CA PHE A 4 -1.11 7.69 27.84
C PHE A 4 -2.04 8.05 26.65
N LEU A 5 -2.85 7.13 26.12
CA LEU A 5 -3.59 7.36 24.87
C LEU A 5 -5.11 7.56 25.04
N ALA A 6 -5.72 6.90 26.02
CA ALA A 6 -7.18 6.97 26.18
C ALA A 6 -7.62 8.25 26.90
N ASP A 7 -6.94 8.60 28.00
CA ASP A 7 -7.29 9.77 28.81
C ASP A 7 -6.95 11.07 28.05
N ASP A 8 -5.80 11.12 27.38
CA ASP A 8 -5.33 12.29 26.61
C ASP A 8 -6.22 12.59 25.39
N LEU A 9 -6.66 11.56 24.66
CA LEU A 9 -7.58 11.75 23.53
C LEU A 9 -8.96 12.20 24.03
N HIS A 10 -9.43 11.63 25.14
CA HIS A 10 -10.67 12.05 25.75
C HIS A 10 -10.61 13.52 26.19
N GLU A 11 -9.49 13.96 26.78
CA GLU A 11 -9.28 15.35 27.14
C GLU A 11 -9.24 16.26 25.90
N LEU A 12 -8.57 15.83 24.83
CA LEU A 12 -8.51 16.56 23.56
C LEU A 12 -9.92 16.79 22.98
N MET A 13 -10.77 15.75 22.97
CA MET A 13 -12.15 15.84 22.48
C MET A 13 -13.07 16.74 23.32
N ARG A 14 -12.75 16.94 24.60
CA ARG A 14 -13.51 17.81 25.51
C ARG A 14 -13.12 19.28 25.42
N ARG A 15 -12.06 19.63 24.68
CA ARG A 15 -11.64 21.02 24.53
C ARG A 15 -12.75 21.87 23.88
N PRO A 16 -12.90 23.13 24.30
CA PRO A 16 -13.86 24.03 23.67
C PRO A 16 -13.50 24.18 22.19
N TRP A 17 -14.54 24.26 21.36
CA TRP A 17 -14.38 24.40 19.93
C TRP A 17 -13.82 25.80 19.64
N PRO A 18 -12.87 25.95 18.71
CA PRO A 18 -12.31 27.25 18.38
C PRO A 18 -13.34 28.04 17.57
N LEU A 19 -14.32 28.65 18.24
CA LEU A 19 -15.37 29.44 17.61
C LEU A 19 -14.88 30.86 17.33
N ARG A 20 -15.35 31.43 16.21
CA ARG A 20 -15.18 32.84 15.91
C ARG A 20 -15.88 33.69 16.97
N GLU A 21 -15.30 34.83 17.33
CA GLU A 21 -15.93 35.77 18.27
C GLU A 21 -17.38 36.08 17.87
N ARG A 22 -18.29 35.98 18.85
CA ARG A 22 -19.73 36.26 18.72
C ARG A 22 -20.46 35.37 17.70
N SER A 23 -19.90 34.20 17.35
CA SER A 23 -20.59 33.19 16.55
C SER A 23 -20.80 31.91 17.36
N LEU A 24 -21.93 31.23 17.11
CA LEU A 24 -22.22 29.91 17.67
C LEU A 24 -21.90 28.77 16.68
N ASN A 25 -21.73 29.08 15.39
CA ASN A 25 -21.68 28.09 14.31
C ASN A 25 -20.51 28.30 13.32
N GLU A 26 -19.59 29.24 13.58
CA GLU A 26 -18.40 29.47 12.76
C GLU A 26 -17.14 29.08 13.53
N LEU A 27 -16.35 28.18 12.96
CA LEU A 27 -15.03 27.83 13.49
C LEU A 27 -13.99 28.84 13.00
N GLN A 28 -13.08 29.22 13.89
CA GLN A 28 -11.87 29.99 13.63
C GLN A 28 -10.66 29.21 14.19
N PRO A 29 -10.31 28.06 13.59
CA PRO A 29 -9.16 27.29 14.02
C PRO A 29 -7.88 28.09 13.77
N ARG A 30 -6.87 27.88 14.62
CA ARG A 30 -5.54 28.43 14.37
C ARG A 30 -4.91 27.79 13.14
N GLU A 31 -4.06 28.54 12.46
CA GLU A 31 -3.23 27.97 11.40
C GLU A 31 -2.16 27.05 11.99
N LEU A 32 -1.94 25.93 11.31
CA LEU A 32 -0.88 24.98 11.61
C LEU A 32 0.03 24.93 10.37
N GLY A 33 1.19 25.57 10.48
CA GLY A 33 2.14 25.68 9.37
C GLY A 33 3.04 24.45 9.24
N LEU A 34 3.74 24.37 8.12
CA LEU A 34 4.90 23.49 7.93
C LEU A 34 6.18 24.32 8.13
N ASP A 35 7.21 23.77 8.78
CA ASP A 35 8.55 24.37 8.69
C ASP A 35 9.20 24.10 7.33
N SER A 36 10.36 24.71 7.07
CA SER A 36 11.06 24.59 5.79
C SER A 36 11.40 23.14 5.42
N ASP A 37 11.76 22.33 6.42
CA ASP A 37 12.22 20.96 6.21
C ASP A 37 11.04 20.03 5.94
N ALA A 38 9.92 20.22 6.65
CA ALA A 38 8.66 19.54 6.38
C ALA A 38 8.10 19.90 5.00
N VAL A 39 8.22 21.16 4.56
CA VAL A 39 7.85 21.57 3.20
C VAL A 39 8.71 20.84 2.16
N ALA A 40 10.02 20.78 2.36
CA ALA A 40 10.93 20.12 1.43
C ALA A 40 10.59 18.63 1.27
N LEU A 41 10.40 17.92 2.38
CA LEU A 41 9.99 16.50 2.39
C LEU A 41 8.64 16.30 1.71
N TRP A 42 7.68 17.18 1.96
CA TRP A 42 6.36 17.11 1.35
C TRP A 42 6.41 17.30 -0.17
N ILE A 43 7.20 18.26 -0.66
CA ILE A 43 7.41 18.50 -2.09
C ILE A 43 8.07 17.28 -2.74
N GLU A 44 9.12 16.73 -2.13
CA GLU A 44 9.81 15.54 -2.63
C GLU A 44 8.84 14.36 -2.78
N PHE A 45 8.06 14.07 -1.73
CA PHE A 45 7.04 13.03 -1.77
C PHE A 45 5.97 13.27 -2.83
N TYR A 46 5.46 14.51 -2.93
CA TYR A 46 4.45 14.86 -3.92
C TYR A 46 4.95 14.60 -5.35
N ASN A 47 6.16 15.08 -5.67
CA ASN A 47 6.77 14.90 -6.99
C ASN A 47 7.05 13.43 -7.30
N GLU A 48 7.49 12.65 -6.31
CA GLU A 48 7.72 11.22 -6.47
C GLU A 48 6.42 10.49 -6.82
N VAL A 49 5.34 10.72 -6.08
CA VAL A 49 4.02 10.14 -6.37
C VAL A 49 3.51 10.56 -7.74
N GLU A 50 3.64 11.83 -8.11
CA GLU A 50 3.24 12.34 -9.42
C GLU A 50 4.01 11.65 -10.55
N SER A 51 5.33 11.45 -10.39
CA SER A 51 6.15 10.75 -11.38
C SER A 51 5.70 9.30 -11.58
N GLN A 52 5.28 8.64 -10.50
CA GLN A 52 4.77 7.27 -10.51
C GLN A 52 3.32 7.15 -11.00
N CYS A 53 2.62 8.26 -11.21
CA CYS A 53 1.28 8.28 -11.79
C CYS A 53 1.27 8.24 -13.33
N GLY A 54 2.43 8.33 -13.98
CA GLY A 54 2.57 8.15 -15.44
C GLY A 54 2.15 6.76 -15.92
N LYS A 55 1.94 6.60 -17.24
CA LYS A 55 1.41 5.36 -17.87
C LYS A 55 2.17 4.07 -17.50
N ASP A 56 3.46 4.18 -17.24
CA ASP A 56 4.33 3.04 -16.88
C ASP A 56 4.72 3.06 -15.39
N GLY A 57 4.17 3.98 -14.61
CA GLY A 57 4.45 4.14 -13.20
C GLY A 57 3.63 3.19 -12.33
N GLN A 58 4.12 2.92 -11.12
CA GLN A 58 3.48 2.00 -10.17
C GLN A 58 2.05 2.43 -9.78
N PHE A 59 1.74 3.72 -9.89
CA PHE A 59 0.45 4.30 -9.52
C PHE A 59 -0.40 4.73 -10.74
N ALA A 60 -0.09 4.23 -11.95
CA ALA A 60 -0.85 4.56 -13.17
C ALA A 60 -2.37 4.36 -13.00
N ASP A 61 -2.79 3.24 -12.41
CA ASP A 61 -4.21 2.92 -12.15
C ASP A 61 -4.80 3.67 -10.92
N LEU A 62 -3.97 4.46 -10.24
CA LEU A 62 -4.30 5.26 -9.07
C LEU A 62 -4.14 6.77 -9.34
N CYS A 63 -3.86 7.19 -10.57
CA CYS A 63 -3.55 8.59 -10.95
C CYS A 63 -4.44 9.63 -10.25
N GLY A 64 -5.77 9.50 -10.38
CA GLY A 64 -6.73 10.45 -9.78
C GLY A 64 -6.78 10.45 -8.23
N PHE A 65 -6.17 9.45 -7.58
CA PHE A 65 -5.94 9.43 -6.14
C PHE A 65 -4.52 9.85 -5.76
N GLY A 66 -3.52 9.49 -6.56
CA GLY A 66 -2.11 9.88 -6.39
C GLY A 66 -1.93 11.40 -6.37
N GLU A 67 -2.69 12.13 -7.20
CA GLU A 67 -2.75 13.60 -7.21
C GLU A 67 -3.12 14.21 -5.83
N LYS A 68 -3.83 13.46 -4.98
CA LYS A 68 -4.24 13.91 -3.64
C LYS A 68 -3.37 13.37 -2.52
N ALA A 69 -2.42 12.47 -2.83
CA ALA A 69 -1.61 11.80 -1.81
C ALA A 69 -0.81 12.79 -0.97
N GLY A 70 -0.22 13.81 -1.61
CA GLY A 70 0.49 14.88 -0.90
C GLY A 70 -0.41 15.66 0.05
N GLU A 71 -1.63 16.04 -0.38
CA GLU A 71 -2.58 16.72 0.49
C GLU A 71 -2.98 15.85 1.69
N ILE A 72 -3.24 14.57 1.45
CA ILE A 72 -3.61 13.61 2.51
C ILE A 72 -2.44 13.41 3.48
N ALA A 73 -1.20 13.27 3.00
CA ALA A 73 -0.01 13.18 3.85
C ALA A 73 0.13 14.42 4.74
N CYS A 74 -0.11 15.63 4.20
CA CYS A 74 -0.07 16.86 4.98
C CYS A 74 -1.17 16.89 6.07
N ARG A 75 -2.39 16.43 5.74
CA ARG A 75 -3.49 16.29 6.71
C ARG A 75 -3.15 15.27 7.82
N LEU A 76 -2.55 14.14 7.46
CA LEU A 76 -2.08 13.13 8.42
C LEU A 76 -1.01 13.72 9.35
N ALA A 77 -0.06 14.49 8.82
CA ALA A 77 0.96 15.17 9.62
C ALA A 77 0.32 16.14 10.62
N GLY A 78 -0.71 16.88 10.20
CA GLY A 78 -1.49 17.75 11.08
C GLY A 78 -2.18 16.99 12.21
N ILE A 79 -2.79 15.84 11.92
CA ILE A 79 -3.40 14.97 12.92
C ILE A 79 -2.35 14.49 13.92
N PHE A 80 -1.19 14.01 13.44
CA PHE A 80 -0.11 13.51 14.29
C PHE A 80 0.44 14.62 15.20
N ALA A 81 0.66 15.81 14.66
CA ALA A 81 1.11 16.97 15.42
C ALA A 81 0.12 17.34 16.54
N LEU A 82 -1.18 17.39 16.24
CA LEU A 82 -2.21 17.82 17.19
C LEU A 82 -2.55 16.76 18.25
N ILE A 83 -2.45 15.47 17.93
CA ILE A 83 -2.60 14.40 18.91
C ILE A 83 -1.41 14.41 19.88
N GLY A 84 -0.18 14.58 19.37
CA GLY A 84 1.02 14.62 20.22
C GLY A 84 1.17 15.91 21.02
N ASN A 85 0.77 17.05 20.42
CA ASN A 85 0.75 18.35 21.06
C ASN A 85 -0.44 19.19 20.55
N PRO A 86 -1.54 19.27 21.30
CA PRO A 86 -2.72 20.04 20.93
C PRO A 86 -2.52 21.55 20.79
N LEU A 87 -1.36 22.09 21.18
CA LEU A 87 -0.96 23.49 21.03
C LEU A 87 0.10 23.70 19.92
N ALA A 88 0.45 22.66 19.17
CA ALA A 88 1.38 22.78 18.04
C ALA A 88 0.92 23.87 17.06
N GLN A 89 1.88 24.69 16.62
CA GLN A 89 1.68 25.75 15.61
C GLN A 89 2.42 25.45 14.31
N VAL A 90 3.43 24.58 14.37
CA VAL A 90 4.26 24.19 13.22
C VAL A 90 4.44 22.68 13.25
N ILE A 91 4.38 22.06 12.07
CA ILE A 91 4.71 20.67 11.82
C ILE A 91 6.17 20.61 11.38
N GLY A 92 6.98 19.87 12.11
CA GLY A 92 8.39 19.64 11.78
C GLY A 92 8.61 18.39 10.92
N ALA A 93 9.85 18.26 10.44
CA ALA A 93 10.28 17.19 9.54
C ALA A 93 9.91 15.77 10.02
N ASP A 94 10.12 15.43 11.30
CA ASP A 94 9.85 14.09 11.84
C ASP A 94 8.38 13.68 11.72
N VAL A 95 7.48 14.63 11.96
CA VAL A 95 6.03 14.40 11.90
C VAL A 95 5.59 14.26 10.45
N MET A 96 6.11 15.10 9.56
CA MET A 96 5.84 14.99 8.12
C MET A 96 6.35 13.66 7.56
N LEU A 97 7.57 13.26 7.89
CA LEU A 97 8.15 11.98 7.44
C LEU A 97 7.32 10.79 7.92
N SER A 98 6.79 10.84 9.15
CA SER A 98 5.92 9.79 9.67
C SER A 98 4.60 9.70 8.90
N ALA A 99 4.02 10.84 8.51
CA ALA A 99 2.81 10.89 7.70
C ALA A 99 3.04 10.41 6.26
N ILE A 100 4.16 10.79 5.64
CA ILE A 100 4.60 10.32 4.33
C ILE A 100 4.72 8.80 4.33
N ARG A 101 5.42 8.21 5.30
CA ARG A 101 5.59 6.75 5.40
C ARG A 101 4.26 6.00 5.48
N LEU A 102 3.29 6.54 6.23
CA LEU A 102 1.96 5.94 6.28
C LEU A 102 1.24 6.05 4.93
N MET A 103 1.37 7.18 4.25
CA MET A 103 0.77 7.40 2.94
C MET A 103 1.39 6.53 1.86
N GLU A 104 2.72 6.36 1.84
CA GLU A 104 3.44 5.45 0.96
C GLU A 104 2.97 4.01 1.13
N TRP A 105 2.87 3.55 2.39
CA TRP A 105 2.32 2.22 2.68
C TRP A 105 0.88 2.10 2.17
N TYR A 106 0.04 3.11 2.40
CA TYR A 106 -1.35 3.10 1.94
C TYR A 106 -1.46 3.03 0.41
N LEU A 107 -0.63 3.79 -0.32
CA LEU A 107 -0.59 3.74 -1.80
C LEU A 107 -0.17 2.35 -2.29
N ALA A 108 0.90 1.80 -1.75
CA ALA A 108 1.37 0.47 -2.08
C ALA A 108 0.29 -0.59 -1.79
N GLU A 109 -0.40 -0.47 -0.66
CA GLU A 109 -1.48 -1.37 -0.27
C GLU A 109 -2.69 -1.25 -1.22
N ASN A 110 -3.01 -0.05 -1.71
CA ASN A 110 -4.06 0.15 -2.70
C ASN A 110 -3.74 -0.54 -4.02
N VAL A 111 -2.50 -0.43 -4.50
CA VAL A 111 -2.05 -1.18 -5.69
C VAL A 111 -2.21 -2.68 -5.44
N ARG A 112 -1.73 -3.17 -4.30
CA ARG A 112 -1.78 -4.59 -3.92
C ARG A 112 -3.20 -5.15 -3.91
N VAL A 113 -4.13 -4.44 -3.27
CA VAL A 113 -5.55 -4.84 -3.16
C VAL A 113 -6.25 -4.78 -4.52
N ARG A 114 -5.99 -3.75 -5.33
CA ARG A 114 -6.58 -3.62 -6.67
C ARG A 114 -6.05 -4.65 -7.65
N GLY A 115 -4.75 -4.93 -7.63
CA GLY A 115 -4.14 -6.00 -8.42
C GLY A 115 -4.81 -7.33 -8.13
N TRP A 116 -5.02 -7.64 -6.85
CA TRP A 116 -5.75 -8.83 -6.42
C TRP A 116 -7.18 -8.91 -7.00
N ALA A 117 -7.93 -7.81 -6.92
CA ALA A 117 -9.30 -7.75 -7.42
C ALA A 117 -9.40 -7.81 -8.96
N ALA A 118 -8.46 -7.19 -9.67
CA ALA A 118 -8.42 -7.20 -11.14
C ALA A 118 -8.25 -8.62 -11.68
N SER A 119 -7.32 -9.39 -11.11
CA SER A 119 -7.09 -10.77 -11.52
C SER A 119 -8.28 -11.68 -11.19
N ALA A 120 -8.98 -11.44 -10.07
CA ALA A 120 -10.21 -12.16 -9.74
C ALA A 120 -11.33 -11.92 -10.78
N ARG A 121 -11.49 -10.68 -11.27
CA ARG A 121 -12.51 -10.31 -12.27
C ARG A 121 -12.27 -10.95 -13.64
N ILE A 122 -11.01 -10.99 -14.12
CA ILE A 122 -10.64 -11.63 -15.39
C ILE A 122 -11.05 -13.12 -15.42
N ILE A 123 -11.11 -13.75 -14.25
CA ILE A 123 -11.47 -15.17 -14.17
C ILE A 123 -12.98 -15.37 -14.09
N ALA A 124 -13.70 -14.46 -13.42
CA ALA A 124 -15.16 -14.50 -13.32
C ALA A 124 -15.86 -14.31 -14.69
N ASP A 125 -15.29 -13.52 -15.59
CA ASP A 125 -15.82 -13.28 -16.94
C ASP A 125 -15.71 -14.49 -17.89
N LYS A 126 -15.02 -15.57 -17.50
CA LYS A 126 -14.98 -16.79 -18.33
C LYS A 126 -16.29 -17.57 -18.17
N PRO A 127 -16.99 -17.90 -19.27
CA PRO A 127 -18.27 -18.60 -19.20
C PRO A 127 -18.13 -19.94 -18.46
N GLY A 128 -19.03 -20.20 -17.51
CA GLY A 128 -19.03 -21.41 -16.68
C GLY A 128 -18.04 -21.42 -15.52
N LYS A 129 -17.42 -20.28 -15.16
CA LYS A 129 -16.38 -20.20 -14.11
C LYS A 129 -16.62 -19.16 -13.01
N ALA A 130 -17.85 -18.68 -12.82
CA ALA A 130 -18.19 -17.76 -11.73
C ALA A 130 -17.82 -18.34 -10.34
N ASP A 131 -18.14 -19.60 -10.06
CA ASP A 131 -17.74 -20.31 -8.82
C ASP A 131 -16.23 -20.57 -8.74
N ALA A 132 -15.54 -20.52 -9.88
CA ALA A 132 -14.12 -20.76 -9.95
C ALA A 132 -13.32 -19.50 -9.54
N ALA A 133 -13.83 -18.28 -9.80
CA ALA A 133 -13.19 -17.03 -9.38
C ALA A 133 -12.84 -17.01 -7.88
N TYR A 134 -13.76 -17.47 -7.02
CA TYR A 134 -13.55 -17.61 -5.58
C TYR A 134 -12.45 -18.63 -5.23
N ARG A 135 -12.33 -19.73 -5.99
CA ARG A 135 -11.31 -20.77 -5.77
C ARG A 135 -9.91 -20.31 -6.16
N PHE A 136 -9.79 -19.36 -7.08
CA PHE A 136 -8.49 -18.87 -7.56
C PHE A 136 -7.87 -17.81 -6.65
N ASP A 137 -8.70 -16.94 -6.06
CA ASP A 137 -8.30 -16.05 -4.96
C ASP A 137 -7.70 -16.88 -3.82
N GLN A 138 -8.41 -17.92 -3.38
CA GLN A 138 -7.89 -18.84 -2.37
C GLN A 138 -6.60 -19.56 -2.79
N ALA A 139 -6.44 -19.91 -4.06
CA ALA A 139 -5.22 -20.57 -4.56
C ALA A 139 -4.01 -19.62 -4.52
N ALA A 140 -4.19 -18.35 -4.90
CA ALA A 140 -3.16 -17.32 -4.79
C ALA A 140 -2.78 -17.08 -3.32
N GLN A 141 -3.77 -16.95 -2.42
CA GLN A 141 -3.52 -16.74 -0.99
C GLN A 141 -2.81 -17.94 -0.36
N LYS A 142 -3.27 -19.17 -0.63
CA LYS A 142 -2.62 -20.39 -0.14
C LYS A 142 -1.18 -20.52 -0.64
N LEU A 143 -0.92 -20.11 -1.88
CA LEU A 143 0.43 -20.11 -2.44
C LEU A 143 1.33 -19.09 -1.75
N LEU A 144 0.82 -17.89 -1.47
CA LEU A 144 1.54 -16.85 -0.73
C LEU A 144 1.85 -17.28 0.71
N ASP A 145 0.85 -17.78 1.44
CA ASP A 145 1.01 -18.28 2.80
C ASP A 145 1.99 -19.45 2.86
N TRP A 146 1.94 -20.34 1.87
CA TRP A 146 2.88 -21.43 1.77
C TRP A 146 4.31 -20.95 1.47
N ALA A 147 4.48 -19.97 0.58
CA ALA A 147 5.77 -19.37 0.25
C ALA A 147 6.40 -18.68 1.47
N ARG A 148 5.61 -17.95 2.25
CA ARG A 148 6.03 -17.35 3.54
C ARG A 148 6.50 -18.39 4.55
N LYS A 149 6.02 -19.63 4.48
CA LYS A 149 6.50 -20.72 5.34
C LYS A 149 7.81 -21.36 4.85
N GLN A 150 8.22 -21.10 3.60
CA GLN A 150 9.46 -21.67 3.03
C GLN A 150 10.70 -20.82 3.32
N THR A 151 10.53 -19.60 3.82
CA THR A 151 11.63 -18.66 4.09
C THR A 151 11.36 -17.89 5.36
N SER A 152 12.41 -17.52 6.09
CA SER A 152 12.33 -16.52 7.17
C SER A 152 12.69 -15.11 6.69
N GLY A 153 13.11 -14.99 5.42
CA GLY A 153 13.49 -13.72 4.80
C GLY A 153 12.34 -13.08 4.01
N ALA A 154 12.58 -11.86 3.54
CA ALA A 154 11.64 -11.10 2.73
C ALA A 154 11.48 -11.63 1.29
N GLU A 155 12.28 -12.61 0.88
CA GLU A 155 12.30 -13.12 -0.49
C GLU A 155 12.33 -14.66 -0.52
N PHE A 156 11.70 -15.22 -1.54
CA PHE A 156 11.73 -16.65 -1.81
C PHE A 156 11.85 -16.92 -3.32
N GLU A 157 12.91 -17.61 -3.73
CA GLU A 157 13.13 -18.02 -5.12
C GLU A 157 12.72 -19.46 -5.37
N THR A 158 12.03 -19.71 -6.47
CA THR A 158 11.57 -21.05 -6.84
C THR A 158 11.36 -21.21 -8.35
N THR A 159 10.77 -22.33 -8.78
CA THR A 159 10.41 -22.59 -10.19
C THR A 159 9.00 -23.15 -10.29
N ARG A 160 8.34 -23.01 -11.44
CA ARG A 160 7.02 -23.64 -11.68
C ARG A 160 7.04 -25.15 -11.37
N LYS A 161 8.09 -25.86 -11.80
CA LYS A 161 8.22 -27.32 -11.57
C LYS A 161 8.25 -27.65 -10.08
N PHE A 162 8.94 -26.84 -9.29
CA PHE A 162 8.98 -27.01 -7.83
C PHE A 162 7.62 -26.73 -7.20
N LEU A 163 6.98 -25.63 -7.57
CA LEU A 163 5.63 -25.27 -7.07
C LEU A 163 4.58 -26.32 -7.41
N MET A 164 4.62 -26.89 -8.63
CA MET A 164 3.70 -27.96 -9.03
C MET A 164 3.89 -29.25 -8.22
N LYS A 165 5.12 -29.52 -7.75
CA LYS A 165 5.43 -30.75 -7.00
C LYS A 165 5.18 -30.60 -5.50
N TYR A 166 5.58 -29.47 -4.91
CA TYR A 166 5.62 -29.30 -3.45
C TYR A 166 4.70 -28.20 -2.92
N GLY A 167 4.19 -27.33 -3.79
CA GLY A 167 3.28 -26.25 -3.40
C GLY A 167 1.92 -26.76 -2.89
N PRO A 168 1.03 -25.83 -2.50
CA PRO A 168 -0.34 -26.13 -2.09
C PRO A 168 -1.09 -26.97 -3.12
N VAL A 169 -1.99 -27.82 -2.65
CA VAL A 169 -2.73 -28.80 -3.48
C VAL A 169 -3.42 -28.13 -4.67
N GLU A 170 -4.03 -26.97 -4.42
CA GLU A 170 -4.78 -26.17 -5.39
C GLU A 170 -3.90 -25.63 -6.52
N THR A 171 -2.61 -25.40 -6.26
CA THR A 171 -1.63 -24.87 -7.21
C THR A 171 -0.71 -25.94 -7.82
N ARG A 172 -0.99 -27.23 -7.61
CA ARG A 172 -0.23 -28.31 -8.26
C ARG A 172 -0.61 -28.51 -9.72
N GLN A 173 -1.79 -28.04 -10.12
CA GLN A 173 -2.24 -28.04 -11.51
C GLN A 173 -1.72 -26.80 -12.26
N ALA A 174 -1.20 -27.01 -13.47
CA ALA A 174 -0.58 -25.95 -14.27
C ALA A 174 -1.50 -24.75 -14.53
N ALA A 175 -2.78 -25.00 -14.81
CA ALA A 175 -3.76 -23.95 -15.05
C ALA A 175 -3.98 -23.06 -13.82
N ASN A 176 -4.18 -23.67 -12.64
CA ASN A 176 -4.41 -22.95 -11.39
C ASN A 176 -3.15 -22.23 -10.92
N LEU A 177 -1.99 -22.85 -11.06
CA LEU A 177 -0.71 -22.22 -10.74
C LEU A 177 -0.45 -20.99 -11.62
N GLY A 178 -0.74 -21.08 -12.92
CA GLY A 178 -0.58 -19.95 -13.84
C GLY A 178 -1.43 -18.76 -13.41
N ILE A 179 -2.69 -19.01 -13.06
CA ILE A 179 -3.62 -17.99 -12.55
C ILE A 179 -3.11 -17.39 -11.23
N ALA A 180 -2.78 -18.23 -10.25
CA ALA A 180 -2.30 -17.78 -8.95
C ALA A 180 -1.02 -16.93 -9.07
N LEU A 181 -0.07 -17.34 -9.92
CA LEU A 181 1.15 -16.57 -10.18
C LEU A 181 0.85 -15.23 -10.86
N ASN A 182 -0.16 -15.15 -11.73
CA ASN A 182 -0.54 -13.88 -12.33
C ASN A 182 -1.19 -12.95 -11.30
N CYS A 183 -2.10 -13.48 -10.47
CA CYS A 183 -2.70 -12.70 -9.38
C CYS A 183 -1.65 -12.14 -8.43
N LEU A 184 -0.66 -12.96 -8.06
CA LEU A 184 0.44 -12.53 -7.20
C LEU A 184 1.40 -11.55 -7.87
N ARG A 185 1.57 -11.63 -9.19
CA ARG A 185 2.35 -10.63 -9.95
C ARG A 185 1.61 -9.30 -10.02
N ASP A 186 0.34 -9.31 -10.37
CA ASP A 186 -0.49 -8.11 -10.48
C ASP A 186 -0.63 -7.42 -9.10
N ALA A 187 -0.65 -8.19 -8.02
CA ALA A 187 -0.62 -7.69 -6.65
C ALA A 187 0.78 -7.29 -6.14
N GLY A 188 1.85 -7.41 -6.94
CA GLY A 188 3.21 -6.99 -6.58
C GLY A 188 4.01 -7.98 -5.70
N TYR A 189 3.49 -9.17 -5.43
CA TYR A 189 4.18 -10.22 -4.65
C TYR A 189 5.18 -11.05 -5.46
N ILE A 190 5.21 -10.90 -6.80
CA ILE A 190 6.19 -11.55 -7.67
C ILE A 190 6.93 -10.48 -8.44
N ILE A 191 8.26 -10.49 -8.31
CA ILE A 191 9.16 -9.62 -9.07
C ILE A 191 9.64 -10.42 -10.27
N ASP A 192 9.37 -9.91 -11.47
CA ASP A 192 9.94 -10.48 -12.69
C ASP A 192 11.45 -10.14 -12.74
N PRO A 193 12.32 -11.11 -13.08
CA PRO A 193 13.75 -10.83 -13.21
C PRO A 193 13.99 -9.80 -14.33
N PRO A 194 15.04 -8.96 -14.21
CA PRO A 194 15.40 -8.00 -15.25
C PRO A 194 15.60 -8.71 -16.60
N GLU A 195 15.33 -8.00 -17.70
CA GLU A 195 15.49 -8.59 -19.02
C GLU A 195 16.91 -9.13 -19.22
N PRO A 196 17.05 -10.37 -19.72
CA PRO A 196 18.36 -10.94 -19.95
C PRO A 196 19.07 -10.15 -21.06
N PRO A 197 20.40 -10.01 -20.99
CA PRO A 197 21.18 -9.43 -22.09
C PRO A 197 20.92 -10.14 -23.42
N PRO A 198 21.16 -9.48 -24.56
CA PRO A 198 21.01 -10.09 -25.88
C PRO A 198 21.81 -11.41 -25.95
N GLY A 199 21.14 -12.51 -26.28
CA GLY A 199 21.74 -13.84 -26.38
C GLY A 199 21.63 -14.72 -25.13
N GLN A 200 21.04 -14.25 -24.03
CA GLN A 200 20.72 -15.09 -22.86
C GLN A 200 19.22 -15.42 -22.76
N THR A 201 18.92 -16.64 -22.31
CA THR A 201 17.52 -17.08 -22.10
C THR A 201 16.97 -16.53 -20.79
N ARG A 202 15.70 -16.08 -20.77
CA ARG A 202 15.01 -15.68 -19.52
C ARG A 202 15.07 -16.80 -18.49
N SER A 203 15.48 -16.45 -17.27
CA SER A 203 15.49 -17.37 -16.14
C SER A 203 14.08 -17.90 -15.89
N ARG A 204 13.93 -19.23 -15.69
CA ARG A 204 12.67 -19.85 -15.28
C ARG A 204 12.36 -19.70 -13.79
N ARG A 205 13.18 -18.93 -13.08
CA ARG A 205 13.00 -18.66 -11.64
C ARG A 205 11.87 -17.66 -11.42
N ILE A 206 11.09 -17.93 -10.39
CA ILE A 206 10.06 -17.05 -9.87
C ILE A 206 10.58 -16.54 -8.55
N LYS A 207 10.61 -15.22 -8.39
CA LYS A 207 11.03 -14.56 -7.16
C LYS A 207 9.82 -13.94 -6.49
N PHE A 208 9.49 -14.43 -5.31
CA PHE A 208 8.46 -13.85 -4.46
C PHE A 208 9.07 -12.73 -3.61
N ASN A 209 8.40 -11.58 -3.58
CA ASN A 209 8.64 -10.49 -2.65
C ASN A 209 7.57 -10.58 -1.55
N LEU A 210 8.00 -10.93 -0.33
CA LEU A 210 7.13 -11.28 0.78
C LEU A 210 7.14 -10.23 1.90
N ARG A 211 7.57 -9.01 1.58
CA ARG A 211 7.51 -7.85 2.48
C ARG A 211 6.08 -7.52 2.90
#